data_AF-A0A0M3KAM3-F1
#
_entry.id   AF-A0A0M3KAM3-F1
#
_cell.length_a   1.000
_cell.length_b   1.000
_cell.length_c   1.000
_cell.angle_alpha   90.00
_cell.angle_beta   90.00
_cell.angle_gamma   90.00
#
_symmetry.space_group_name_H-M   'P 1'
#
loop_
_entity.id
_entity.type
_entity.pdbx_description
1 polymer ?
#
loop_
_entity_poly.entity_id
_entity_poly.type
_entity_poly.pdbx_seq_one_letter_code
_entity_poly.pdbx_strand_id
1 'polypeptide(L)'
;MAHAEFREIETNRKRKKADSSLDDFDELDASSSKRYREELLKQTTDLQYQLHKLEKEKERAVKIQSDLIKKYRAIVTALSGLQIKMKGEDLVQVESIFEPGQFFVFKVENWGKSISLLETDYAAKWSSQIEEYLGGRNSTPAFLAAVTLALDEKSQSASSVHSFNFSD
;
A
#
# COMPACT_ATOMS: atom_id res chain seq x y z
N MET A 1 79.07 -23.37 42.46
CA MET A 1 78.68 -22.40 41.41
C MET A 1 77.19 -22.51 41.04
N ALA A 2 76.60 -23.70 40.89
CA ALA A 2 75.19 -23.87 40.50
C ALA A 2 74.10 -23.26 41.44
N HIS A 3 74.38 -23.08 42.74
CA HIS A 3 73.40 -22.51 43.67
C HIS A 3 73.27 -20.97 43.60
N ALA A 4 74.26 -20.28 43.02
CA ALA A 4 74.24 -18.83 42.85
C ALA A 4 73.39 -18.44 41.62
N GLU A 5 73.53 -19.19 40.53
CA GLU A 5 72.80 -19.00 39.27
C GLU A 5 71.28 -19.17 39.46
N PHE A 6 70.85 -20.11 40.31
CA PHE A 6 69.43 -20.34 40.57
C PHE A 6 68.75 -19.17 41.31
N ARG A 7 69.46 -18.52 42.24
CA ARG A 7 68.94 -17.33 42.96
C ARG A 7 68.88 -16.10 42.06
N GLU A 8 69.80 -15.99 41.11
CA GLU A 8 69.81 -14.90 40.14
C GLU A 8 68.64 -15.01 39.15
N ILE A 9 68.31 -16.24 38.74
CA ILE A 9 67.14 -16.50 37.90
C ILE A 9 65.84 -16.19 38.64
N GLU A 10 65.70 -16.56 39.91
CA GLU A 10 64.50 -16.25 40.71
C GLU A 10 64.34 -14.75 40.99
N THR A 11 65.44 -14.02 41.26
CA THR A 11 65.39 -12.58 41.49
C THR A 11 65.09 -11.81 40.20
N ASN A 12 65.62 -12.25 39.05
CA ASN A 12 65.28 -11.67 37.74
C ASN A 12 63.83 -11.98 37.34
N ARG A 13 63.30 -13.16 37.68
CA ARG A 13 61.87 -13.50 37.44
C ARG A 13 60.93 -12.67 38.32
N LYS A 14 61.28 -12.42 39.58
CA LYS A 14 60.51 -11.57 40.49
C LYS A 14 60.55 -10.09 40.08
N ARG A 15 61.68 -9.59 39.59
CA ARG A 15 61.79 -8.22 39.04
C ARG A 15 60.99 -8.04 37.75
N LYS A 16 61.00 -9.02 36.84
CA LYS A 16 60.15 -9.00 35.63
C LYS A 16 58.64 -9.03 35.92
N LYS A 17 58.24 -9.58 37.07
CA LYS A 17 56.83 -9.65 37.50
C LYS A 17 56.36 -8.42 38.28
N ALA A 18 57.29 -7.62 38.79
CA ALA A 18 57.01 -6.34 39.45
C ALA A 18 57.01 -5.16 38.45
N ASP A 19 57.72 -5.31 37.33
CA ASP A 19 57.79 -4.33 36.23
C ASP A 19 56.64 -4.47 35.21
N SER A 20 55.83 -5.53 35.33
CA SER A 20 54.59 -5.71 34.56
C SER A 20 53.36 -5.13 35.28
N SER A 21 53.52 -4.03 36.03
CA SER A 21 52.39 -3.30 36.63
C SER A 21 51.72 -2.33 35.65
N LEU A 22 51.92 -2.53 34.34
CA LEU A 22 51.33 -1.75 33.25
C LEU A 22 50.13 -2.45 32.59
N ASP A 23 49.76 -3.65 33.04
CA ASP A 23 48.68 -4.44 32.43
C ASP A 23 47.27 -4.03 32.88
N ASP A 24 47.11 -3.11 33.85
CA ASP A 24 45.79 -2.79 34.43
C ASP A 24 45.03 -1.67 33.67
N PHE A 25 45.71 -0.92 32.79
CA PHE A 25 45.09 0.19 32.04
C PHE A 25 44.51 -0.25 30.69
N ASP A 26 45.11 -1.25 30.04
CA ASP A 26 44.72 -1.75 28.70
C ASP A 26 43.51 -2.72 28.78
N GLU A 27 43.37 -3.45 29.89
CA GLU A 27 42.25 -4.38 30.12
C GLU A 27 40.92 -3.66 30.42
N LEU A 28 40.98 -2.48 31.05
CA LEU A 28 39.82 -1.61 31.29
C LEU A 28 39.26 -1.00 29.99
N ASP A 29 40.13 -0.65 29.03
CA ASP A 29 39.74 -0.10 27.72
C ASP A 29 39.18 -1.17 26.78
N ALA A 30 39.73 -2.39 26.82
CA ALA A 30 39.16 -3.54 26.13
C ALA A 30 37.77 -3.94 26.69
N SER A 31 37.60 -3.88 28.01
CA SER A 31 36.33 -4.18 28.70
C SER A 31 35.25 -3.14 28.42
N SER A 32 35.58 -1.85 28.43
CA SER A 32 34.66 -0.77 28.09
C SER A 32 34.26 -0.83 26.61
N SER A 33 35.21 -1.06 25.71
CA SER A 33 34.98 -1.24 24.27
C SER A 33 34.12 -2.46 23.96
N LYS A 34 34.32 -3.57 24.68
CA LYS A 34 33.49 -4.78 24.54
C LYS A 34 32.05 -4.53 24.99
N ARG A 35 31.85 -3.88 26.15
CA ARG A 35 30.52 -3.51 26.65
C ARG A 35 29.79 -2.56 25.70
N TYR A 36 30.49 -1.59 25.12
CA TYR A 36 29.93 -0.69 24.12
C TYR A 36 29.49 -1.42 22.85
N ARG A 37 30.29 -2.38 22.37
CA ARG A 37 29.90 -3.23 21.22
C ARG A 37 28.71 -4.14 21.54
N GLU A 38 28.65 -4.72 22.73
CA GLU A 38 27.51 -5.55 23.17
C GLU A 38 26.22 -4.72 23.27
N GLU A 39 26.31 -3.50 23.83
CA GLU A 39 25.18 -2.57 23.90
C GLU A 39 24.72 -2.13 22.49
N LEU A 40 25.66 -1.80 21.59
CA LEU A 40 25.34 -1.48 20.19
C LEU A 40 24.69 -2.66 19.45
N LEU A 41 25.19 -3.88 19.65
CA LEU A 41 24.60 -5.08 19.07
C LEU A 41 23.17 -5.28 19.56
N LYS A 42 22.95 -5.14 20.88
CA LYS A 42 21.62 -5.23 21.48
C LYS A 42 20.67 -4.17 20.92
N GLN A 43 21.11 -2.92 20.84
CA GLN A 43 20.31 -1.84 20.24
C GLN A 43 20.00 -2.13 18.77
N THR A 44 20.97 -2.65 18.02
CA THR A 44 20.77 -3.02 16.61
C THR A 44 19.75 -4.15 16.48
N THR A 45 19.82 -5.19 17.32
CA THR A 45 18.84 -6.29 17.31
C THR A 45 17.45 -5.82 17.72
N ASP A 46 17.35 -4.96 18.73
CA ASP A 46 16.09 -4.41 19.20
C ASP A 46 15.44 -3.52 18.13
N LEU A 47 16.22 -2.68 17.46
CA LEU A 47 15.76 -1.85 16.34
C LEU A 47 15.33 -2.70 15.14
N GLN A 48 16.08 -3.74 14.79
CA GLN A 48 15.70 -4.66 13.71
C GLN A 48 14.37 -5.36 14.03
N TYR A 49 14.19 -5.80 15.29
CA TYR A 49 12.93 -6.41 15.73
C TYR A 49 11.76 -5.41 15.64
N GLN A 50 11.96 -4.17 16.10
CA GLN A 50 10.93 -3.12 16.01
C GLN A 50 10.57 -2.79 14.57
N LEU A 51 11.56 -2.66 13.67
CA LEU A 51 11.33 -2.43 12.25
C LEU A 51 10.51 -3.56 11.63
N HIS A 52 10.92 -4.81 11.84
CA HIS A 52 10.18 -5.96 11.32
C HIS A 52 8.74 -6.03 11.86
N LYS A 53 8.55 -5.70 13.15
CA LYS A 53 7.22 -5.62 13.75
C LYS A 53 6.35 -4.55 13.06
N LEU A 54 6.90 -3.34 12.88
CA LEU A 54 6.20 -2.22 12.25
C LEU A 54 5.90 -2.48 10.77
N GLU A 55 6.81 -3.12 10.04
CA GLU A 55 6.58 -3.54 8.64
C GLU A 55 5.40 -4.51 8.54
N LYS A 56 5.35 -5.50 9.44
CA LYS A 56 4.24 -6.47 9.48
C LYS A 56 2.91 -5.81 9.85
N GLU A 57 2.92 -4.84 10.76
CA GLU A 57 1.72 -4.06 11.10
C GLU A 57 1.25 -3.18 9.93
N LYS A 58 2.18 -2.51 9.24
CA LYS A 58 1.92 -1.74 8.02
C LYS A 58 1.32 -2.62 6.92
N GLU A 59 1.90 -3.78 6.67
CA GLU A 59 1.40 -4.72 5.65
C GLU A 59 -0.04 -5.16 5.95
N ARG A 60 -0.33 -5.49 7.22
CA ARG A 60 -1.69 -5.81 7.67
C ARG A 60 -2.66 -4.65 7.47
N ALA A 61 -2.27 -3.43 7.82
CA ALA A 61 -3.10 -2.24 7.65
C ALA A 61 -3.43 -2.00 6.16
N VAL A 62 -2.42 -2.08 5.29
CA VAL A 62 -2.59 -1.94 3.83
C VAL A 62 -3.54 -3.02 3.28
N LYS A 63 -3.41 -4.27 3.76
CA LYS A 63 -4.30 -5.36 3.36
C LYS A 63 -5.75 -5.11 3.77
N ILE A 64 -5.98 -4.72 5.02
CA ILE A 64 -7.32 -4.40 5.53
C ILE A 64 -7.95 -3.27 4.71
N GLN A 65 -7.19 -2.21 4.42
CA GLN A 65 -7.66 -1.09 3.61
C GLN A 65 -8.01 -1.54 2.17
N SER A 66 -7.15 -2.35 1.55
CA SER A 66 -7.40 -2.91 0.21
C SER A 66 -8.68 -3.73 0.16
N ASP A 67 -8.88 -4.61 1.15
CA ASP A 67 -10.07 -5.46 1.23
C ASP A 67 -11.34 -4.65 1.47
N LEU A 68 -11.27 -3.60 2.30
CA LEU A 68 -12.39 -2.68 2.51
C LEU A 68 -12.78 -1.96 1.21
N ILE A 69 -11.81 -1.44 0.46
CA ILE A 69 -12.06 -0.77 -0.83
C ILE A 69 -12.66 -1.73 -1.85
N LYS A 70 -12.21 -2.99 -1.90
CA LYS A 70 -12.80 -4.03 -2.78
C LYS A 70 -14.25 -4.31 -2.41
N LYS A 71 -14.53 -4.49 -1.11
CA LYS A 71 -15.90 -4.73 -0.61
C LYS A 71 -16.81 -3.55 -0.92
N TYR A 72 -16.36 -2.33 -0.66
CA TYR A 72 -17.13 -1.13 -0.97
C TYR A 72 -17.48 -1.03 -2.46
N ARG A 73 -16.50 -1.26 -3.34
CA ARG A 73 -16.73 -1.29 -4.80
C ARG A 73 -17.74 -2.37 -5.20
N ALA A 74 -17.63 -3.58 -4.65
CA ALA A 74 -18.58 -4.65 -4.93
C ALA A 74 -20.01 -4.29 -4.50
N ILE A 75 -20.18 -3.67 -3.33
CA ILE A 75 -21.48 -3.19 -2.84
C ILE A 75 -22.05 -2.12 -3.77
N VAL A 76 -21.26 -1.10 -4.10
CA VAL A 76 -21.69 -0.01 -4.99
C VAL A 76 -22.10 -0.57 -6.35
N THR A 77 -21.32 -1.48 -6.93
CA THR A 77 -21.66 -2.11 -8.22
C THR A 77 -22.94 -2.93 -8.13
N ALA A 78 -23.13 -3.71 -7.06
CA ALA A 78 -24.36 -4.49 -6.89
C ALA A 78 -25.61 -3.60 -6.73
N LEU A 79 -25.49 -2.44 -6.08
CA LEU A 79 -26.61 -1.52 -5.85
C LEU A 79 -26.93 -0.63 -7.06
N SER A 80 -25.90 -0.16 -7.77
CA SER A 80 -26.06 0.84 -8.82
C SER A 80 -25.99 0.27 -10.24
N GLY A 81 -25.46 -0.94 -10.42
CA GLY A 81 -25.08 -1.45 -11.73
C GLY A 81 -23.85 -0.75 -12.32
N LEU A 82 -23.11 0.02 -11.52
CA LEU A 82 -21.94 0.80 -11.96
C LEU A 82 -20.65 0.34 -11.28
N GLN A 83 -19.65 0.03 -12.09
CA GLN A 83 -18.30 -0.27 -11.65
C GLN A 83 -17.45 0.99 -11.67
N ILE A 84 -17.03 1.43 -10.47
CA ILE A 84 -16.25 2.65 -10.28
C ILE A 84 -14.77 2.31 -10.02
N LYS A 85 -13.86 2.83 -10.85
CA LYS A 85 -12.41 2.60 -10.79
C LYS A 85 -11.66 3.93 -10.80
N MET A 86 -10.81 4.18 -9.82
CA MET A 86 -9.90 5.33 -9.86
C MET A 86 -8.76 5.10 -10.86
N LYS A 87 -8.38 6.15 -11.57
CA LYS A 87 -7.23 6.24 -12.48
C LYS A 87 -6.38 7.43 -12.05
N GLY A 88 -5.29 7.17 -11.32
CA GLY A 88 -4.50 8.24 -10.72
C GLY A 88 -5.21 8.89 -9.54
N GLU A 89 -4.92 10.16 -9.29
CA GLU A 89 -5.41 10.88 -8.11
C GLU A 89 -6.82 11.44 -8.33
N ASP A 90 -7.07 12.03 -9.50
CA ASP A 90 -8.28 12.84 -9.72
C ASP A 90 -9.21 12.31 -10.82
N LEU A 91 -8.90 11.16 -11.46
CA LEU A 91 -9.76 10.61 -12.50
C LEU A 91 -10.47 9.35 -12.02
N VAL A 92 -11.74 9.24 -12.40
CA VAL A 92 -12.59 8.10 -12.09
C VAL A 92 -13.23 7.58 -13.36
N GLN A 93 -13.08 6.29 -13.60
CA GLN A 93 -13.80 5.56 -14.64
C GLN A 93 -15.06 4.95 -14.06
N VAL A 94 -16.19 5.18 -14.73
CA VAL A 94 -17.49 4.62 -14.40
C VAL A 94 -17.95 3.77 -15.57
N GLU A 95 -18.02 2.47 -15.35
CA GLU A 95 -18.40 1.46 -16.33
C GLU A 95 -19.74 0.83 -15.92
N SER A 96 -20.64 0.61 -16.87
CA SER A 96 -21.91 -0.07 -16.57
C SER A 96 -21.74 -1.58 -16.67
N ILE A 97 -22.39 -2.34 -15.78
CA ILE A 97 -22.42 -3.81 -15.88
C ILE A 97 -23.16 -4.30 -17.14
N PHE A 98 -24.04 -3.46 -17.70
CA PHE A 98 -24.84 -3.78 -18.88
C PHE A 98 -24.08 -3.56 -20.20
N GLU A 99 -22.98 -2.80 -20.17
CA GLU A 99 -22.11 -2.59 -21.33
C GLU A 99 -20.63 -2.60 -20.92
N PRO A 100 -20.06 -3.79 -20.63
CA PRO A 100 -18.67 -3.91 -20.22
C PRO A 100 -17.70 -3.42 -21.30
N GLY A 101 -16.60 -2.81 -20.87
CA GLY A 101 -15.55 -2.27 -21.75
C GLY A 101 -15.79 -0.85 -22.24
N GLN A 102 -16.99 -0.29 -22.03
CA GLN A 102 -17.27 1.13 -22.25
C GLN A 102 -17.36 1.86 -20.90
N PHE A 103 -16.76 3.04 -20.80
CA PHE A 103 -16.71 3.78 -19.54
C PHE A 103 -16.76 5.29 -19.76
N PHE A 104 -17.41 5.97 -18.82
CA PHE A 104 -17.29 7.41 -18.67
C PHE A 104 -16.07 7.74 -17.84
N VAL A 105 -15.39 8.83 -18.16
CA VAL A 105 -14.28 9.34 -17.34
C VAL A 105 -14.72 10.63 -16.68
N PHE A 106 -14.72 10.65 -15.36
CA PHE A 106 -14.99 11.86 -14.57
C PHE A 106 -13.70 12.36 -13.97
N LYS A 107 -13.52 13.68 -13.97
CA LYS A 107 -12.53 14.36 -13.15
C LYS A 107 -13.16 14.74 -11.83
N VAL A 108 -12.53 14.34 -10.73
CA VAL A 108 -12.93 14.63 -9.36
C VAL A 108 -12.16 15.84 -8.88
N GLU A 109 -12.90 16.80 -8.34
CA GLU A 109 -12.33 18.06 -7.86
C GLU A 109 -12.81 18.31 -6.42
N ASN A 110 -12.08 19.14 -5.69
CA ASN A 110 -12.48 19.59 -4.36
C ASN A 110 -12.76 18.44 -3.37
N TRP A 111 -11.90 17.42 -3.33
CA TRP A 111 -12.07 16.22 -2.49
C TRP A 111 -13.42 15.52 -2.71
N GLY A 112 -13.92 15.52 -3.95
CA GLY A 112 -15.17 14.85 -4.31
C GLY A 112 -16.43 15.71 -4.18
N LYS A 113 -16.29 17.01 -3.87
CA LYS A 113 -17.44 17.92 -3.83
C LYS A 113 -17.97 18.27 -5.21
N SER A 114 -17.11 18.24 -6.23
CA SER A 114 -17.50 18.44 -7.62
C SER A 114 -16.88 17.37 -8.50
N ILE A 115 -17.63 16.96 -9.52
CA ILE A 115 -17.16 16.04 -10.54
C ILE A 115 -17.58 16.58 -11.91
N SER A 116 -16.72 16.43 -12.91
CA SER A 116 -16.98 16.85 -14.29
C SER A 116 -16.73 15.69 -15.23
N LEU A 117 -17.63 15.49 -16.18
CA LEU A 117 -17.49 14.47 -17.22
C LEU A 117 -16.45 14.94 -18.24
N LEU A 118 -15.48 14.08 -18.58
CA LEU A 118 -14.57 14.31 -19.68
C LEU A 118 -15.18 13.84 -20.99
N GLU A 119 -14.95 14.63 -22.04
CA GLU A 119 -15.35 14.27 -23.40
C GLU A 119 -14.55 13.06 -23.88
N THR A 120 -15.27 12.04 -24.34
CA THR A 120 -14.74 10.79 -24.89
C THR A 120 -15.69 10.31 -25.97
N ASP A 121 -15.22 9.43 -26.86
CA ASP A 121 -16.08 8.84 -27.90
C ASP A 121 -17.31 8.14 -27.31
N TYR A 122 -17.16 7.56 -26.12
CA TYR A 122 -18.28 6.95 -25.42
C TYR A 122 -19.25 8.01 -24.87
N ALA A 123 -18.75 9.07 -24.23
CA ALA A 123 -19.59 10.17 -23.76
C ALA A 123 -20.37 10.83 -24.91
N ALA A 124 -19.77 10.96 -26.10
CA ALA A 124 -20.43 11.54 -27.26
C ALA A 124 -21.71 10.78 -27.69
N LYS A 125 -21.79 9.47 -27.44
CA LYS A 125 -22.99 8.66 -27.71
C LYS A 125 -24.20 9.05 -26.84
N TRP A 126 -23.93 9.71 -25.71
CA TRP A 126 -24.93 10.08 -24.70
C TRP A 126 -25.14 11.60 -24.63
N SER A 127 -24.84 12.32 -25.71
CA SER A 127 -24.91 13.79 -25.78
C SER A 127 -26.26 14.36 -25.33
N SER A 128 -27.37 13.72 -25.71
CA SER A 128 -28.72 14.14 -25.29
C SER A 128 -28.90 14.05 -23.76
N GLN A 129 -28.46 12.96 -23.13
CA GLN A 129 -28.53 12.80 -21.67
C GLN A 129 -27.55 13.72 -20.95
N ILE A 130 -26.37 13.96 -21.54
CA ILE A 130 -25.40 14.93 -21.01
C ILE A 130 -26.02 16.32 -21.00
N GLU A 131 -26.64 16.75 -22.10
CA GLU A 131 -27.29 18.06 -22.19
C GLU A 131 -28.45 18.19 -21.19
N GLU A 132 -29.33 17.18 -21.13
CA GLU A 132 -30.50 17.19 -20.24
C GLU A 132 -30.11 17.21 -18.75
N TYR A 133 -29.19 16.34 -18.34
CA TYR A 133 -28.93 16.09 -16.92
C TYR A 133 -27.70 16.84 -16.39
N LEU A 134 -26.65 16.99 -17.19
CA LEU A 134 -25.43 17.70 -16.79
C LEU A 134 -25.49 19.17 -17.19
N GLY A 135 -25.92 19.48 -18.42
CA GLY A 135 -26.07 20.86 -18.90
C GLY A 135 -27.17 21.64 -18.17
N GLY A 136 -28.36 21.04 -18.05
CA GLY A 136 -29.53 21.72 -17.47
C GLY A 136 -29.64 21.64 -15.94
N ARG A 137 -29.18 20.53 -15.34
CA ARG A 137 -29.41 20.24 -13.90
C ARG A 137 -28.14 20.03 -13.09
N ASN A 138 -26.98 19.93 -13.76
CA ASN A 138 -25.70 19.58 -13.16
C ASN A 138 -25.77 18.35 -12.23
N SER A 139 -26.57 17.34 -12.60
CA SER A 139 -26.85 16.18 -11.77
C SER A 139 -26.25 14.92 -12.37
N THR A 140 -25.04 14.58 -11.93
CA THR A 140 -24.38 13.32 -12.30
C THR A 140 -25.18 12.08 -11.89
N PRO A 141 -25.82 12.02 -10.70
CA PRO A 141 -26.67 10.88 -10.35
C PRO A 141 -27.84 10.69 -11.33
N ALA A 142 -28.48 11.78 -11.76
CA ALA A 142 -29.59 11.69 -12.72
C ALA A 142 -29.10 11.22 -14.10
N PHE A 143 -27.97 11.75 -14.57
CA PHE A 143 -27.33 11.29 -15.80
C PHE A 143 -27.02 9.78 -15.76
N LEU A 144 -26.33 9.30 -14.72
CA LEU A 144 -25.95 7.91 -14.60
C LEU A 144 -27.16 6.97 -14.45
N ALA A 145 -28.22 7.40 -13.75
CA ALA A 145 -29.46 6.64 -13.66
C ALA A 145 -30.13 6.51 -15.03
N ALA A 146 -30.26 7.61 -15.78
CA ALA A 146 -30.85 7.60 -17.13
C ALA A 146 -30.06 6.68 -18.09
N VAL A 147 -28.73 6.76 -18.07
CA VAL A 147 -27.86 5.87 -18.85
C VAL A 147 -28.07 4.41 -18.44
N THR A 148 -28.12 4.13 -17.14
CA THR A 148 -28.29 2.76 -16.62
C THR A 148 -29.61 2.15 -17.07
N LEU A 149 -30.71 2.90 -16.99
CA LEU A 149 -32.03 2.43 -17.46
C LEU A 149 -32.02 2.15 -18.97
N ALA A 150 -31.46 3.07 -19.76
CA ALA A 150 -31.38 2.88 -21.22
C ALA A 150 -30.51 1.68 -21.63
N LEU A 151 -29.44 1.38 -20.88
CA LEU A 151 -28.61 0.20 -21.11
C LEU A 151 -29.29 -1.09 -20.65
N ASP A 152 -30.00 -1.07 -19.52
CA ASP A 152 -30.76 -2.22 -19.03
C ASP A 152 -31.85 -2.62 -20.03
N GLU A 153 -32.64 -1.66 -20.52
CA GLU A 153 -33.66 -1.88 -21.57
C GLU A 153 -33.06 -2.53 -22.84
N LYS A 154 -31.91 -2.02 -23.30
CA LYS A 154 -31.19 -2.61 -24.44
C LYS A 154 -30.75 -4.04 -24.15
N SER A 155 -30.20 -4.29 -22.96
CA SER A 155 -29.74 -5.62 -22.57
C SER A 155 -30.88 -6.65 -22.50
N GLN A 156 -32.06 -6.24 -22.04
CA GLN A 156 -33.26 -7.06 -21.99
C GLN A 156 -33.80 -7.34 -23.40
N SER A 157 -33.82 -6.32 -24.28
CA SER A 157 -34.24 -6.50 -25.67
C SER A 157 -33.32 -7.47 -26.42
N ALA A 158 -32.00 -7.38 -26.26
CA ALA A 158 -31.04 -8.31 -26.86
C ALA A 158 -31.20 -9.74 -26.33
N SER A 159 -31.47 -9.89 -25.03
CA SER A 159 -31.70 -11.20 -24.41
C SER A 159 -33.01 -11.85 -24.89
N SER A 160 -34.05 -11.05 -25.13
CA SER A 160 -35.34 -11.52 -25.64
C SER A 160 -35.27 -12.01 -27.09
N VAL A 161 -34.38 -11.45 -27.92
CA VAL A 161 -34.21 -11.92 -29.32
C VAL A 161 -33.48 -13.26 -29.37
N HIS A 162 -32.62 -13.57 -28.39
CA HIS A 162 -31.89 -14.83 -28.36
C HIS A 162 -32.76 -16.03 -27.93
N SER A 163 -33.82 -15.83 -27.15
CA SER A 163 -34.73 -16.90 -26.75
C SER A 163 -35.71 -17.34 -27.85
N PHE A 164 -35.95 -16.52 -28.87
CA PHE A 164 -36.84 -16.88 -30.00
C PHE A 164 -36.14 -17.66 -31.13
N ASN A 165 -34.81 -17.68 -31.19
CA ASN A 165 -34.06 -18.31 -32.29
C ASN A 165 -33.67 -19.79 -32.05
N PHE A 166 -34.25 -20.46 -31.04
CA PHE A 166 -34.02 -21.88 -30.73
C PHE A 166 -35.27 -22.75 -30.93
N SER A 167 -36.16 -22.36 -31.83
CA SER A 167 -37.32 -23.19 -32.21
C SER A 167 -37.46 -23.21 -33.73
N ASP A 168 -36.59 -24.00 -34.38
CA ASP A 168 -36.83 -24.65 -35.67
C ASP A 168 -35.97 -25.92 -35.76
#